data_AF-A0A4Z0C3F5-F1
#
_entry.id   AF-A0A4Z0C3F5-F1
#
_cell.length_a   1.000
_cell.length_b   1.000
_cell.length_c   1.000
_cell.angle_alpha   90.00
_cell.angle_beta   90.00
_cell.angle_gamma   90.00
#
_symmetry.space_group_name_H-M   'P 1'
#
loop_
_entity.id
_entity.type
_entity.pdbx_description
1 polymer ?
#
loop_
_entity_poly.entity_id
_entity_poly.type
_entity_poly.pdbx_seq_one_letter_code
_entity_poly.pdbx_strand_id
1 'polypeptide(L)'
;MVKPASSETRLLHNLVRLHGRDPRGFEATVLPSRMVRVMAPSGAAFYPLEGWTSRFVRHLHQGFFDQRHPTTLSRETGSSGAGGTG
;
A
#
# COMPACT_ATOMS: atom_id res chain seq x y z
N MET A 1 -17.43 0.68 -16.08
CA MET A 1 -17.58 -0.62 -15.39
C MET A 1 -16.61 -0.67 -14.22
N VAL A 2 -17.09 -0.77 -12.98
CA VAL A 2 -16.22 -0.95 -11.80
C VAL A 2 -15.85 -2.42 -11.72
N LYS A 3 -14.56 -2.74 -11.86
CA LYS A 3 -14.08 -4.12 -11.68
C LYS A 3 -14.40 -4.55 -10.24
N PRO A 4 -14.99 -5.75 -10.02
CA PRO A 4 -15.25 -6.20 -8.66
C PRO A 4 -13.92 -6.26 -7.89
N ALA A 5 -13.92 -5.71 -6.69
CA ALA A 5 -12.77 -5.76 -5.80
C ALA A 5 -12.34 -7.21 -5.55
N SER A 6 -11.03 -7.47 -5.60
CA SER A 6 -10.44 -8.76 -5.28
C SER A 6 -10.80 -9.21 -3.86
N SER A 7 -10.74 -10.51 -3.59
CA SER A 7 -10.96 -11.05 -2.23
C SER A 7 -10.06 -10.36 -1.20
N GLU A 8 -8.82 -10.07 -1.56
CA GLU A 8 -7.86 -9.36 -0.72
C GLU A 8 -8.27 -7.91 -0.48
N THR A 9 -8.79 -7.21 -1.51
CA THR A 9 -9.27 -5.83 -1.35
C THR A 9 -10.51 -5.80 -0.45
N ARG A 10 -11.41 -6.78 -0.57
CA ARG A 10 -12.57 -6.90 0.33
C ARG A 10 -12.14 -7.15 1.77
N LEU A 11 -11.17 -8.04 1.98
CA LEU A 11 -10.59 -8.30 3.31
C LEU A 11 -9.93 -7.04 3.88
N LEU A 12 -9.10 -6.36 3.07
CA LEU A 12 -8.48 -5.08 3.42
C LEU A 12 -9.52 -4.05 3.86
N HIS A 13 -10.59 -3.88 3.08
CA HIS A 13 -11.68 -2.94 3.40
C HIS A 13 -12.36 -3.27 4.73
N ASN A 14 -12.60 -4.56 4.99
CA ASN A 14 -13.20 -4.99 6.25
C ASN A 14 -12.27 -4.71 7.44
N LEU A 15 -10.96 -4.95 7.30
CA LEU A 15 -9.98 -4.60 8.33
C LEU A 15 -9.99 -3.09 8.60
N VAL A 16 -9.92 -2.26 7.56
CA VAL A 16 -9.93 -0.79 7.72
C VAL A 16 -11.20 -0.30 8.44
N ARG A 17 -12.37 -0.85 8.07
CA ARG A 17 -13.65 -0.53 8.74
C ARG A 17 -13.67 -0.96 10.21
N LEU A 18 -13.19 -2.17 10.52
CA LEU A 18 -13.13 -2.68 11.90
C LEU A 18 -12.27 -1.80 12.81
N HIS A 19 -11.28 -1.11 12.25
CA HIS A 19 -10.43 -0.15 12.96
C HIS A 19 -10.98 1.29 12.92
N GLY A 20 -12.26 1.49 12.55
CA GLY A 20 -12.92 2.79 12.58
C GLY A 20 -12.44 3.78 11.52
N ARG A 21 -11.81 3.29 10.44
CA ARG A 21 -11.25 4.12 9.35
C ARG A 21 -12.05 3.94 8.06
N ASP A 22 -11.91 4.90 7.15
CA ASP A 22 -12.55 4.85 5.83
C ASP A 22 -11.74 3.97 4.86
N PRO A 23 -12.33 2.89 4.29
CA PRO A 23 -11.64 2.02 3.34
C PRO A 23 -11.51 2.61 1.93
N ARG A 24 -12.10 3.77 1.64
CA ARG A 24 -12.01 4.38 0.30
C ARG A 24 -10.56 4.65 -0.08
N GLY A 25 -10.18 4.22 -1.28
CA GLY A 25 -8.81 4.35 -1.81
C GLY A 25 -7.81 3.32 -1.28
N PHE A 26 -8.25 2.37 -0.46
CA PHE A 26 -7.46 1.19 -0.12
C PHE A 26 -7.65 0.08 -1.17
N GLU A 27 -6.56 -0.49 -1.67
CA GLU A 27 -6.59 -1.63 -2.59
C GLU A 27 -5.51 -2.64 -2.26
N ALA A 28 -5.81 -3.94 -2.36
CA ALA A 28 -4.84 -5.01 -2.18
C ALA A 28 -4.69 -5.84 -3.46
N THR A 29 -3.44 -6.13 -3.83
CA THR A 29 -3.10 -7.00 -4.96
C THR A 29 -2.07 -8.04 -4.53
N VAL A 30 -2.35 -9.32 -4.75
CA VAL A 30 -1.35 -10.38 -4.65
C VAL A 30 -0.46 -10.32 -5.88
N LEU A 31 0.85 -10.24 -5.66
CA LEU A 31 1.85 -10.24 -6.72
C LEU A 31 2.39 -11.67 -6.94
N PRO A 32 2.90 -11.99 -8.14
CA PRO A 32 3.50 -13.30 -8.43
C PRO A 32 4.65 -13.70 -7.48
N SER A 33 5.34 -12.72 -6.89
CA SER A 33 6.43 -12.90 -5.93
C SER A 33 5.99 -13.32 -4.52
N ARG A 34 4.75 -13.79 -4.34
CA ARG A 34 4.16 -14.09 -3.03
C ARG A 34 4.22 -12.90 -2.06
N MET A 35 3.98 -11.71 -2.58
CA MET A 35 3.79 -10.49 -1.80
C MET A 35 2.39 -9.93 -1.99
N VAL A 36 1.90 -9.19 -1.00
CA VAL A 36 0.70 -8.38 -1.09
C VAL A 36 1.11 -6.91 -1.15
N ARG A 37 0.74 -6.24 -2.23
CA ARG A 37 0.82 -4.78 -2.33
C ARG A 37 -0.49 -4.20 -1.81
N VAL A 38 -0.39 -3.35 -0.79
CA VAL A 38 -1.48 -2.52 -0.29
C VAL A 38 -1.26 -1.10 -0.79
N MET A 39 -2.18 -0.60 -1.61
CA MET A 39 -2.28 0.82 -1.96
C MET A 39 -3.22 1.49 -0.98
N ALA A 40 -2.90 2.71 -0.58
CA ALA A 40 -3.71 3.61 0.23
C ALA A 40 -3.65 5.03 -0.36
N PRO A 41 -4.56 5.94 0.03
CA PRO A 41 -4.52 7.32 -0.48
C PRO A 41 -3.20 8.06 -0.21
N SER A 42 -2.49 7.71 0.87
CA SER A 42 -1.23 8.33 1.31
C SER A 42 0.03 7.63 0.80
N GLY A 43 -0.07 6.46 0.19
CA GLY A 43 1.10 5.71 -0.27
C GLY A 43 0.84 4.22 -0.47
N ALA A 44 1.92 3.44 -0.57
CA ALA A 44 1.86 2.00 -0.78
C ALA A 44 2.74 1.28 0.23
N ALA A 45 2.32 0.07 0.61
CA ALA A 45 3.10 -0.84 1.44
C ALA A 45 3.12 -2.24 0.83
N PHE A 46 4.21 -2.97 1.06
CA PHE A 46 4.41 -4.32 0.56
C PHE A 46 4.64 -5.26 1.73
N TYR A 47 3.95 -6.38 1.72
CA TYR A 47 4.01 -7.40 2.76
C TYR A 47 4.26 -8.77 2.13
N PRO A 48 4.94 -9.70 2.82
CA PRO A 48 4.89 -11.11 2.45
C PRO A 48 3.45 -11.62 2.47
N LEU A 49 3.08 -12.52 1.56
CA LEU A 49 1.72 -13.08 1.48
C LEU A 49 1.31 -13.75 2.80
N GLU A 50 2.26 -14.36 3.50
CA GLU A 50 2.01 -14.93 4.82
C GLU A 50 2.00 -13.84 5.91
N GLY A 51 0.92 -13.78 6.69
CA GLY A 51 0.79 -12.87 7.82
C GLY A 51 0.66 -11.38 7.47
N TRP A 52 0.37 -11.04 6.21
CA TRP A 52 0.25 -9.64 5.76
C TRP A 52 -0.81 -8.85 6.52
N THR A 53 -1.93 -9.49 6.88
CA THR A 53 -3.05 -8.85 7.58
C THR A 53 -2.62 -8.35 8.96
N SER A 54 -1.91 -9.16 9.74
CA SER A 54 -1.41 -8.77 11.06
C SER A 54 -0.43 -7.59 10.98
N ARG A 55 0.47 -7.62 9.99
CA ARG A 55 1.43 -6.52 9.75
C ARG A 55 0.73 -5.24 9.32
N PHE A 56 -0.24 -5.37 8.41
CA PHE A 56 -1.07 -4.27 7.95
C PHE A 56 -1.84 -3.61 9.10
N VAL A 57 -2.52 -4.41 9.93
CA VAL A 57 -3.27 -3.91 11.09
C VAL A 57 -2.35 -3.16 12.07
N ARG A 58 -1.15 -3.68 12.32
CA ARG A 58 -0.15 -2.99 13.15
C ARG A 58 0.22 -1.62 12.56
N HIS A 59 0.51 -1.55 11.26
CA HIS A 59 0.80 -0.28 10.58
C HIS A 59 -0.40 0.69 10.61
N LEU A 60 -1.61 0.15 10.46
CA LEU A 60 -2.85 0.93 10.53
C LEU A 60 -3.02 1.56 11.92
N HIS A 61 -2.77 0.81 12.99
CA HIS A 61 -2.79 1.32 14.37
C HIS A 61 -1.71 2.38 14.63
N GLN A 62 -0.54 2.25 14.01
CA GLN A 62 0.57 3.20 14.13
C GLN A 62 0.38 4.48 13.29
N GLY A 63 -0.72 4.58 12.54
CA GLY A 63 -0.99 5.72 11.67
C GLY A 63 -0.08 5.80 10.45
N PHE A 64 0.51 4.67 10.02
CA PHE A 64 1.39 4.61 8.85
C PHE A 64 0.73 5.13 7.56
N PHE A 65 -0.59 5.00 7.45
CA PHE A 65 -1.36 5.44 6.29
C PHE A 65 -2.03 6.81 6.48
N ASP A 66 -1.76 7.51 7.59
CA ASP A 66 -2.33 8.83 7.83
C ASP A 66 -1.57 9.89 7.03
N GLN A 67 -2.29 10.77 6.34
CA GLN A 67 -1.73 11.83 5.48
C GLN A 67 -0.75 12.78 6.19
N ARG A 68 -0.70 12.76 7.53
CA ARG A 68 0.20 13.60 8.34
C ARG A 68 1.65 13.13 8.30
N HIS A 69 1.91 11.90 7.88
CA HIS A 69 3.25 11.41 7.61
C HIS A 69 3.31 11.01 6.13
N PRO A 70 3.75 11.88 5.22
CA PRO A 70 4.08 11.42 3.88
C PRO A 70 5.17 10.38 4.04
N THR A 71 4.83 9.10 3.92
CA THR A 71 5.79 8.02 3.90
C THR A 71 6.64 8.22 2.67
N THR A 72 7.77 8.90 2.82
CA THR A 72 8.79 9.11 1.80
C THR A 72 9.44 7.76 1.51
N LEU A 73 8.71 6.87 0.82
CA LEU A 73 9.36 5.91 -0.07
C LEU A 73 9.82 6.73 -1.27
N SER A 74 10.90 7.48 -1.07
CA SER A 74 11.69 8.08 -2.14
C SER A 74 12.05 6.95 -3.09
N ARG A 75 11.33 6.93 -4.21
CA ARG A 75 11.73 6.22 -5.40
C ARG A 75 13.03 6.89 -5.86
N GLU A 76 14.18 6.33 -5.48
CA GLU A 76 15.44 6.59 -6.16
C GLU A 76 15.30 6.05 -7.60
N THR A 77 14.74 6.86 -8.49
CA THR A 77 14.98 6.73 -9.92
C THR A 77 15.95 7.83 -10.31
N GLY A 78 17.20 7.66 -9.88
CA GLY A 78 18.34 8.36 -10.46
C GLY A 78 18.72 7.67 -11.77
N SER A 79 17.97 7.98 -12.83
CA SER A 79 18.41 7.74 -14.20
C SER A 79 19.60 8.68 -14.47
N SER A 80 20.83 8.20 -14.30
CA SER A 80 22.03 8.91 -14.80
C SER A 80 22.07 8.82 -16.32
N GLY A 81 21.38 9.76 -16.97
CA GLY A 81 21.52 10.07 -18.39
C GLY A 81 22.38 11.32 -18.58
N ALA A 82 23.47 11.14 -19.32
CA ALA A 82 24.13 12.09 -20.21
C ALA A 82 24.28 13.56 -19.75
N GLY A 83 25.46 13.88 -19.20
CA GLY A 83 26.00 15.23 -19.21
C GLY A 83 27.02 15.37 -20.35
N GLY A 84 26.64 16.10 -21.41
CA GLY A 84 27.58 16.63 -22.38
C GLY A 84 28.18 17.94 -21.87
N THR A 85 29.47 18.11 -22.14
CA THR A 85 30.24 19.37 -22.16
C THR A 85 31.38 19.06 -23.13
N GLY A 86 31.67 19.80 -24.19
CA GLY A 86 31.68 21.25 -24.41
C GLY A 86 32.90 21.50 -25.29
#